data_AF-A0A348SCE1-F1
#
_entry.id   AF-A0A348SCE1-F1
#
_cell.length_a   1.000
_cell.length_b   1.000
_cell.length_c   1.000
_cell.angle_alpha   90.00
_cell.angle_beta   90.00
_cell.angle_gamma   90.00
#
_symmetry.space_group_name_H-M   'P 1'
#
loop_
_entity.id
_entity.type
_entity.pdbx_description
1 polymer ?
#
loop_
_entity_poly.entity_id
_entity_poly.type
_entity_poly.pdbx_seq_one_letter_code
_entity_poly.pdbx_strand_id
1 'polypeptide(L)' 'MEAYPTLKSNENVIQLQEQLTSTENQIGFSRQHYNASVLSYNNSVQTFPGLLFAGALGFAKRDFFDAPDSEEAVPKVSLS' A
#
# COMPACT_ATOMS: atom_id res chain seq x y z
N MET A 1 -37.32 -24.32 14.54
CA MET A 1 -36.45 -24.56 13.36
C MET A 1 -36.23 -23.21 12.68
N GLU A 2 -35.42 -22.32 13.28
CA GLU A 2 -35.24 -20.93 12.81
C GLU A 2 -33.85 -20.37 13.20
N ALA A 3 -32.78 -21.16 13.03
CA ALA A 3 -31.43 -20.78 13.46
C ALA A 3 -30.39 -20.76 12.30
N TYR A 4 -30.82 -20.50 11.07
CA TYR A 4 -29.95 -20.65 9.88
C TYR A 4 -29.84 -19.46 8.90
N PRO A 5 -30.04 -18.18 9.29
CA PRO A 5 -29.47 -17.05 8.54
C PRO A 5 -28.19 -16.48 9.17
N THR A 6 -28.06 -16.54 10.50
CA THR A 6 -26.98 -15.88 11.25
C THR A 6 -25.61 -16.51 11.04
N LEU A 7 -25.54 -17.84 10.90
CA LEU A 7 -24.28 -18.56 10.64
C LEU A 7 -23.68 -18.23 9.27
N LYS A 8 -24.52 -18.14 8.22
CA LYS A 8 -24.07 -17.85 6.86
C LYS A 8 -23.62 -16.40 6.69
N SER A 9 -24.30 -15.47 7.37
CA SER A 9 -23.88 -14.06 7.40
C SER A 9 -22.58 -13.85 8.18
N ASN A 10 -22.37 -14.59 9.29
CA ASN A 10 -21.14 -14.50 10.08
C ASN A 10 -19.91 -14.95 9.27
N GLU A 11 -20.02 -16.08 8.56
CA GLU A 11 -18.96 -16.59 7.70
C GLU A 11 -18.60 -15.63 6.56
N ASN A 12 -19.60 -15.05 5.88
CA ASN A 12 -19.36 -14.04 4.84
C ASN A 12 -18.66 -12.78 5.39
N VAL A 13 -19.01 -12.36 6.60
CA VAL A 13 -18.45 -11.16 7.25
C VAL A 13 -17.01 -11.41 7.72
N ILE A 14 -16.70 -12.61 8.20
CA ILE A 14 -15.32 -13.01 8.50
C ILE A 14 -14.49 -13.03 7.22
N GLN A 15 -14.99 -13.64 6.15
CA GLN A 15 -14.28 -13.69 4.86
C GLN A 15 -14.01 -12.29 4.27
N LEU A 16 -14.96 -11.37 4.38
CA LEU A 16 -14.77 -9.98 3.96
C LEU A 16 -13.70 -9.27 4.79
N GLN A 17 -13.69 -9.45 6.11
CA GLN A 17 -12.66 -8.86 6.98
C GLN A 17 -11.26 -9.40 6.66
N GLU A 18 -11.13 -10.70 6.37
CA GLU A 18 -9.86 -11.31 5.95
C GLU A 18 -9.39 -10.74 4.60
N GLN A 19 -10.30 -10.58 3.63
CA GLN A 19 -9.99 -9.97 2.34
C GLN A 19 -9.57 -8.50 2.48
N LEU A 20 -10.25 -7.73 3.33
CA LEU A 20 -9.89 -6.34 3.64
C LEU A 20 -8.49 -6.27 4.25
N THR A 21 -8.23 -7.07 5.28
CA THR A 21 -6.91 -7.15 5.94
C THR A 21 -5.81 -7.55 4.94
N SER A 22 -6.08 -8.52 4.08
CA SER A 22 -5.13 -8.93 3.02
C SER A 22 -4.88 -7.78 2.02
N THR A 23 -5.92 -7.05 1.64
CA THR A 23 -5.82 -5.92 0.72
C THR A 23 -5.03 -4.77 1.34
N GLU A 24 -5.29 -4.44 2.60
CA GLU A 24 -4.54 -3.42 3.35
C GLU A 24 -3.06 -3.76 3.46
N ASN A 25 -2.74 -5.03 3.77
CA ASN A 25 -1.36 -5.50 3.78
C ASN A 25 -0.69 -5.38 2.41
N GLN A 26 -1.40 -5.70 1.33
CA GLN A 26 -0.88 -5.54 -0.03
C GLN A 26 -0.64 -4.07 -0.38
N ILE A 27 -1.57 -3.16 -0.03
CA ILE A 27 -1.40 -1.71 -0.23
C ILE A 27 -0.16 -1.21 0.54
N GLY A 28 0.00 -1.62 1.79
CA GLY A 28 1.17 -1.27 2.60
C GLY A 28 2.48 -1.77 1.98
N PHE A 29 2.50 -3.02 1.51
CA PHE A 29 3.66 -3.58 0.82
C PHE A 29 3.98 -2.84 -0.49
N SER A 30 2.98 -2.59 -1.33
CA SER A 30 3.15 -1.87 -2.59
C SER A 30 3.72 -0.47 -2.37
N ARG A 31 3.27 0.23 -1.32
CA ARG A 31 3.81 1.52 -0.91
C ARG A 31 5.28 1.44 -0.52
N GLN A 32 5.62 0.51 0.38
CA GLN A 32 7.01 0.31 0.81
C GLN A 32 7.91 -0.04 -0.37
N HIS A 33 7.45 -0.91 -1.27
CA HIS A 33 8.18 -1.33 -2.45
C HIS A 33 8.42 -0.17 -3.43
N TYR A 34 7.40 0.66 -3.67
CA TYR A 34 7.56 1.87 -4.49
C TYR A 34 8.60 2.82 -3.87
N ASN A 35 8.48 3.10 -2.57
CA ASN A 35 9.40 4.00 -1.88
C ASN A 35 10.83 3.46 -1.86
N ALA A 36 11.02 2.15 -1.66
CA ALA A 36 12.34 1.52 -1.77
C ALA A 36 12.95 1.66 -3.17
N SER A 37 12.12 1.50 -4.22
CA SER A 37 12.56 1.67 -5.61
C SER A 37 12.94 3.12 -5.91
N VAL A 38 12.15 4.10 -5.46
CA VAL A 38 12.46 5.53 -5.57
C VAL A 38 13.73 5.87 -4.80
N LEU A 39 13.93 5.33 -3.60
CA LEU A 39 15.14 5.53 -2.82
C LEU A 39 16.38 5.03 -3.57
N SER A 40 16.34 3.80 -4.09
CA SER A 40 17.44 3.22 -4.87
C SER A 40 17.76 4.06 -6.11
N TYR A 41 16.74 4.46 -6.85
CA TYR A 41 16.87 5.35 -8.01
C TYR A 41 17.50 6.69 -7.62
N ASN A 42 16.97 7.37 -6.61
CA ASN A 42 17.48 8.65 -6.13
C ASN A 42 18.94 8.54 -5.67
N ASN A 43 19.27 7.49 -4.93
CA ASN A 43 20.66 7.22 -4.53
C ASN A 43 21.56 7.05 -5.75
N SER A 44 21.13 6.30 -6.77
CA SER A 44 21.92 6.09 -7.98
C SER A 44 22.20 7.39 -8.76
N VAL A 45 21.24 8.31 -8.83
CA VAL A 45 21.41 9.59 -9.56
C VAL A 45 22.13 10.65 -8.73
N GLN A 46 22.13 10.52 -7.40
CA GLN A 46 22.78 11.46 -6.47
C GLN A 46 24.19 11.02 -6.03
N THR A 47 24.60 9.78 -6.31
CA THR A 47 25.91 9.24 -5.92
C THR A 47 26.85 9.17 -7.13
N PHE A 48 28.17 9.20 -6.90
CA PHE A 48 29.15 8.94 -7.95
C PHE A 48 29.05 7.47 -8.44
N PRO A 49 29.10 7.19 -9.75
CA PRO A 49 29.32 8.12 -10.87
C PRO A 49 28.04 8.76 -11.44
N GLY A 50 26.85 8.36 -10.99
CA GLY A 50 25.57 8.81 -11.52
C GLY A 50 25.39 10.33 -11.52
N LEU A 51 25.91 11.03 -10.51
CA LEU A 51 25.88 12.50 -10.43
C LEU A 51 26.48 13.20 -11.68
N LEU A 52 27.48 12.60 -12.33
CA LEU A 52 28.16 13.18 -13.50
C LEU A 52 27.29 13.15 -14.77
N PHE A 53 26.46 12.12 -14.91
CA PHE A 53 25.66 11.89 -16.11
C PHE A 53 24.17 12.16 -15.90
N ALA A 54 23.71 12.23 -14.64
CA ALA A 54 22.29 12.43 -14.32
C ALA A 54 21.75 13.72 -14.94
N GLY A 55 22.44 14.86 -14.76
CA GLY A 55 22.02 16.13 -15.35
C GLY A 55 22.06 16.14 -16.89
N ALA A 56 23.11 15.55 -17.48
CA ALA A 56 23.27 15.51 -18.93
C ALA A 56 22.25 14.61 -19.64
N LEU A 57 21.81 13.55 -18.98
CA LEU A 57 20.81 12.59 -19.49
C LEU A 57 19.38 12.91 -19.04
N GLY A 58 19.18 14.00 -18.28
CA GLY A 58 17.86 14.42 -17.80
C GLY A 58 17.28 13.56 -16.68
N PHE A 59 18.11 12.81 -15.95
CA PHE A 59 17.69 12.08 -14.76
C PHE A 59 17.62 13.03 -13.55
N ALA A 60 16.43 13.18 -12.98
CA ALA A 60 16.17 13.99 -11.80
C ALA A 60 15.62 13.14 -10.67
N LYS A 61 15.74 13.62 -9.42
CA LYS A 61 15.18 12.96 -8.24
C LYS A 61 13.66 12.74 -8.43
N ARG A 62 13.17 11.58 -8.01
CA ARG A 62 11.74 11.26 -7.94
C ARG A 62 11.23 11.42 -6.51
N ASP A 63 9.99 11.82 -6.39
CA ASP A 63 9.32 11.96 -5.10
C ASP A 63 8.87 10.60 -4.56
N PHE A 64 8.87 10.48 -3.23
CA PHE A 64 8.31 9.31 -2.57
C PHE A 64 6.79 9.36 -2.64
N PHE A 65 6.17 8.18 -2.60
CA PHE A 65 4.74 8.08 -2.43
C PHE A 65 4.43 8.29 -0.95
N ASP A 66 3.80 9.43 -0.68
CA ASP A 66 3.26 9.78 0.62
C ASP A 66 1.74 9.82 0.49
N ALA A 67 1.07 8.84 1.06
CA ALA A 67 -0.38 8.89 1.21
C ALA A 67 -0.68 9.09 2.69
N PRO A 68 -1.50 10.09 3.05
CA PRO A 68 -1.75 10.41 4.45
C PRO A 68 -2.30 9.18 5.17
N ASP A 69 -1.79 8.92 6.39
CA ASP A 69 -2.29 7.85 7.28
C ASP A 69 -3.81 7.97 7.55
N SER A 70 -4.44 9.10 7.20
CA SER A 70 -5.88 9.33 7.36
C SER A 70 -6.79 8.45 6.50
N GLU A 71 -6.26 7.74 5.49
CA GLU A 71 -7.03 6.74 4.73
C GLU A 71 -6.99 5.34 5.39
N GLU A 72 -6.35 5.19 6.56
CA GLU A 72 -6.48 4.01 7.45
C GLU A 72 -7.85 3.92 8.14
N ALA A 73 -8.88 4.54 7.59
CA ALA A 73 -10.26 4.24 7.98
C ALA A 73 -10.63 2.88 7.39
N VAL A 74 -10.08 1.81 7.96
CA VAL A 74 -10.60 0.44 7.82
C VAL A 74 -12.12 0.58 7.89
N PRO A 75 -12.87 0.26 6.82
CA PRO A 75 -14.30 0.45 6.84
C PRO A 75 -14.85 -0.39 7.99
N LYS A 76 -15.25 0.28 9.08
CA LYS A 76 -15.79 -0.38 10.27
C LYS A 76 -17.09 -1.02 9.84
N VAL A 77 -17.04 -2.33 9.58
CA VAL A 77 -18.18 -3.15 9.19
C VAL A 77 -19.23 -3.05 10.31
N SER A 78 -20.15 -2.10 10.15
CA SER A 78 -21.26 -1.88 11.06
C SER A 78 -22.43 -2.68 10.52
N LEU A 79 -22.59 -3.88 11.07
CA LEU A 79 -23.79 -4.68 10.86
C LEU A 79 -24.78 -4.32 11.97
N SER A 80 -25.60 -3.31 11.70
CA SER A 80 -26.82 -3.04 12.48
C SER A 80 -27.96 -3.93 12.02
#